data_AF-A0A8C0GD22-F1
#
_entry.id   AF-A0A8C0GD22-F1
#
_cell.length_a   1.000
_cell.length_b   1.000
_cell.length_c   1.000
_cell.angle_alpha   90.00
_cell.angle_beta   90.00
_cell.angle_gamma   90.00
#
_symmetry.space_group_name_H-M   'P 1'
#
loop_
_entity.id
_entity.type
_entity.pdbx_description
1 polymer ?
#
loop_
_entity_poly.entity_id
_entity_poly.type
_entity_poly.pdbx_seq_one_letter_code
_entity_poly.pdbx_strand_id
1 'polypeptide(L)'
;QKRQFSAMRGLLSTRDQHCWKELIEKEAFSRVSWKMKYGHKFPRIEPCSGPRRKCILPAICPPKDLPRKQEDKDQEPLLKEMRPATSKTKHLLYQGISREGQGRHLYLQERKLKNPEDKFHYPVLSSWEYGWRLGKAEGCLKNDCLGWKSNTS
;
A
#
# COMPACT_ATOMS: atom_id res chain seq x y z
N GLN A 1 -30.23 20.42 -22.17
CA GLN A 1 -29.87 19.30 -21.27
C GLN A 1 -29.71 17.99 -22.06
N LYS A 2 -28.57 17.70 -22.70
CA LYS A 2 -28.31 16.39 -23.34
C LYS A 2 -26.81 16.06 -23.41
N ARG A 3 -26.12 15.99 -22.27
CA ARG A 3 -24.72 15.53 -22.19
C ARG A 3 -24.44 14.83 -20.86
N GLN A 4 -25.06 13.67 -20.63
CA GLN A 4 -24.71 12.82 -19.46
C GLN A 4 -24.75 11.30 -19.77
N PHE A 5 -25.35 10.84 -20.87
CA PHE A 5 -25.48 9.39 -21.15
C PHE A 5 -24.31 8.72 -21.90
N SER A 6 -23.18 9.40 -22.11
CA SER A 6 -22.09 8.82 -22.91
C SER A 6 -20.98 8.14 -22.10
N ALA A 7 -20.94 8.30 -20.78
CA ALA A 7 -19.81 7.83 -19.96
C ALA A 7 -19.84 6.33 -19.62
N MET A 8 -20.94 5.61 -19.88
CA MET A 8 -21.05 4.18 -19.57
C MET A 8 -21.13 3.24 -20.78
N ARG A 9 -21.02 3.77 -22.01
CA ARG A 9 -21.21 2.99 -23.26
C ARG A 9 -20.03 2.08 -23.66
N GLY A 10 -19.01 1.95 -22.82
CA GLY A 10 -17.83 1.09 -23.05
C GLY A 10 -17.37 0.33 -21.81
N LEU A 11 -18.24 0.19 -20.80
CA LEU A 11 -17.93 -0.57 -19.56
C LEU A 11 -18.52 -1.99 -19.58
N LEU A 12 -19.38 -2.28 -20.56
CA LEU A 12 -20.05 -3.57 -20.72
C LEU A 12 -20.07 -4.00 -22.19
N SER A 13 -19.05 -3.60 -22.97
CA SER A 13 -18.94 -4.08 -24.34
C SER A 13 -18.47 -5.54 -24.34
N THR A 14 -18.91 -6.32 -25.32
CA THR A 14 -18.45 -7.71 -25.51
C THR A 14 -16.92 -7.77 -25.60
N ARG A 15 -16.28 -6.73 -26.17
CA ARG A 15 -14.82 -6.61 -26.26
C ARG A 15 -14.15 -6.56 -24.89
N ASP A 16 -14.71 -5.78 -23.96
CA ASP A 16 -14.16 -5.68 -22.60
C ASP A 16 -14.38 -6.98 -21.85
N GLN A 17 -15.57 -7.60 -21.98
CA GLN A 17 -15.85 -8.92 -21.40
C GLN A 17 -14.85 -9.99 -21.85
N HIS A 18 -14.51 -10.02 -23.14
CA HIS A 18 -13.48 -10.91 -23.67
C HIS A 18 -12.09 -10.59 -23.11
N CYS A 19 -11.74 -9.31 -23.00
CA CYS A 19 -10.47 -8.89 -22.38
C CYS A 19 -10.34 -9.39 -20.93
N TRP A 20 -11.39 -9.21 -20.11
CA TRP A 20 -11.41 -9.72 -18.74
C TRP A 20 -11.29 -11.24 -18.68
N LYS A 21 -12.00 -11.95 -19.56
CA LYS A 21 -11.91 -13.41 -19.67
C LYS A 21 -10.49 -13.85 -20.00
N GLU A 22 -9.86 -13.27 -21.01
CA GLU A 22 -8.47 -13.59 -21.39
C GLU A 22 -7.50 -13.30 -20.24
N LEU A 23 -7.70 -12.20 -19.50
CA LEU A 23 -6.86 -11.85 -18.36
C LEU A 23 -6.95 -12.92 -17.26
N ILE A 24 -8.17 -13.35 -16.93
CA ILE A 24 -8.42 -14.41 -15.94
C ILE A 24 -7.80 -15.74 -16.38
N GLU A 25 -7.95 -16.12 -17.65
CA GLU A 25 -7.38 -17.36 -18.19
C GLU A 25 -5.84 -17.33 -18.17
N LYS A 26 -5.23 -16.20 -18.57
CA LYS A 26 -3.78 -15.99 -18.49
C LYS A 26 -3.27 -16.05 -17.05
N GLU A 27 -3.98 -15.46 -16.12
CA GLU A 27 -3.63 -15.49 -14.70
C GLU A 27 -3.73 -16.92 -14.14
N ALA A 28 -4.82 -17.64 -14.45
CA ALA A 28 -5.02 -19.02 -14.04
C ALA A 28 -3.89 -19.93 -14.55
N PHE A 29 -3.53 -19.80 -15.84
CA PHE A 29 -2.43 -20.54 -16.43
C PHE A 29 -1.09 -20.22 -15.75
N SER A 30 -0.82 -18.94 -15.50
CA SER A 30 0.41 -18.50 -14.81
C SER A 30 0.50 -19.06 -13.39
N ARG A 31 -0.62 -19.06 -12.65
CA ARG A 31 -0.71 -19.63 -11.29
C ARG A 31 -0.46 -21.13 -11.26
N VAL A 32 -1.06 -21.89 -12.19
CA VAL A 32 -0.85 -23.34 -12.32
C VAL A 32 0.60 -23.65 -12.69
N SER A 33 1.15 -22.93 -13.68
CA SER A 33 2.53 -23.09 -14.12
C SER A 33 3.53 -22.76 -13.02
N TRP A 34 3.30 -21.68 -12.26
CA TRP A 34 4.12 -21.32 -11.11
C TRP A 34 4.04 -22.38 -10.01
N LYS A 35 2.84 -22.87 -9.67
CA LYS A 35 2.64 -23.93 -8.66
C LYS A 35 3.37 -25.22 -9.06
N MET A 36 3.36 -25.58 -10.34
CA MET A 36 4.07 -26.76 -10.82
C MET A 36 5.59 -26.60 -10.68
N LYS A 37 6.13 -25.40 -10.96
CA LYS A 37 7.58 -25.10 -10.88
C LYS A 37 8.09 -24.92 -9.45
N TYR A 38 7.32 -24.26 -8.58
CA TYR A 38 7.79 -23.78 -7.28
C TYR A 38 6.96 -24.28 -6.10
N GLY A 39 5.84 -24.96 -6.34
CA GLY A 39 4.93 -25.40 -5.28
C GLY A 39 5.55 -26.41 -4.30
N HIS A 40 6.57 -27.15 -4.72
CA HIS A 40 7.34 -28.03 -3.83
C HIS A 40 8.26 -27.25 -2.87
N LYS A 41 8.72 -26.04 -3.25
CA LYS A 41 9.55 -25.17 -2.40
C LYS A 41 8.74 -24.42 -1.35
N PHE A 42 7.47 -24.20 -1.67
CA PHE A 42 6.50 -23.53 -0.80
C PHE A 42 5.30 -24.45 -0.63
N PRO A 43 5.45 -25.56 0.13
CA PRO A 43 4.32 -26.42 0.45
C PRO A 43 3.23 -25.53 1.01
N ARG A 44 2.06 -25.57 0.37
CA ARG A 44 0.88 -24.88 0.88
C ARG A 44 0.74 -25.31 2.34
N ILE A 45 0.65 -24.35 3.26
CA ILE A 45 0.17 -24.66 4.60
C ILE A 45 -1.23 -25.22 4.35
N GLU A 46 -1.34 -26.54 4.36
CA GLU A 46 -2.62 -27.22 4.27
C GLU A 46 -3.52 -26.55 5.31
N PRO A 47 -4.75 -26.15 4.98
CA PRO A 47 -5.68 -25.76 6.02
C PRO A 47 -5.71 -26.94 6.96
N CYS A 48 -5.26 -26.73 8.21
CA CYS A 48 -5.05 -27.77 9.19
C CYS A 48 -6.15 -28.82 9.04
N SER A 49 -5.79 -30.03 8.62
CA SER A 49 -6.70 -31.18 8.53
C SER A 49 -7.12 -31.68 9.93
N GLY A 50 -7.03 -30.81 10.93
CA GLY A 50 -7.65 -31.01 12.23
C GLY A 50 -9.16 -30.85 12.13
N PRO A 51 -9.91 -31.34 13.14
CA PRO A 51 -11.35 -31.19 13.22
C PRO A 51 -11.71 -29.73 12.96
N ARG A 52 -12.64 -29.46 12.04
CA ARG A 52 -13.11 -28.10 11.74
C ARG A 52 -13.54 -27.43 13.04
N ARG A 53 -12.63 -26.68 13.66
CA ARG A 53 -12.98 -25.78 14.75
C ARG A 53 -13.93 -24.80 14.09
N LYS A 54 -15.17 -24.78 14.56
CA LYS A 54 -16.15 -23.75 14.19
C LYS A 54 -15.42 -22.42 14.45
N CYS A 55 -14.98 -21.73 13.41
CA CYS A 55 -14.50 -20.37 13.53
C CYS A 55 -15.72 -19.56 13.93
N ILE A 56 -15.99 -19.49 15.24
CA ILE A 56 -16.93 -18.56 15.79
C ILE A 56 -16.26 -17.21 15.57
N LEU A 57 -16.76 -16.46 14.58
CA LEU A 57 -16.42 -15.05 14.44
C LEU A 57 -16.68 -14.39 15.80
N PRO A 58 -15.76 -13.56 16.30
CA PRO A 58 -16.01 -12.85 17.54
C PRO A 58 -17.30 -12.05 17.36
N ALA A 59 -18.32 -12.37 18.17
CA ALA A 59 -19.52 -11.56 18.22
C ALA A 59 -19.08 -10.17 18.69
N ILE A 60 -19.47 -9.13 17.95
CA ILE A 60 -19.26 -7.74 18.34
C ILE A 60 -20.00 -7.54 19.67
N CYS A 61 -19.27 -7.61 20.77
CA CYS A 61 -19.86 -7.33 22.08
C CYS A 61 -20.17 -5.83 22.14
N PRO A 62 -21.36 -5.42 22.60
CA PRO A 62 -21.58 -4.01 22.92
C PRO A 62 -20.59 -3.58 24.01
N PRO A 63 -20.14 -2.31 24.01
CA PRO A 63 -19.02 -1.88 24.83
C PRO A 63 -19.36 -2.09 26.31
N LYS A 64 -18.53 -2.88 27.01
CA LYS A 64 -18.54 -2.94 28.47
C LYS A 64 -17.44 -1.99 28.94
N ASP A 65 -17.82 -0.99 29.72
CA ASP A 65 -16.91 -0.06 30.37
C ASP A 65 -15.95 -0.83 31.28
N LEU A 66 -14.66 -0.80 30.97
CA LEU A 66 -13.61 -1.26 31.87
C LEU A 66 -12.43 -0.29 31.91
N PRO A 67 -11.79 -0.14 33.09
CA PRO A 67 -10.91 0.96 33.40
C PRO A 67 -9.51 0.84 32.80
N ARG A 68 -8.90 2.02 32.66
CA ARG A 68 -7.56 2.33 32.17
C ARG A 68 -6.44 1.59 32.92
N LYS A 69 -5.41 1.25 32.12
CA LYS A 69 -3.96 1.04 32.42
C LYS A 69 -3.48 -0.42 32.63
N GLN A 70 -2.78 -0.95 31.62
CA GLN A 70 -1.32 -1.14 31.65
C GLN A 70 -0.80 -1.42 30.22
N GLU A 71 0.44 -0.99 29.99
CA GLU A 71 1.10 -0.85 28.70
C GLU A 71 1.79 -2.16 28.34
N ASP A 72 1.21 -2.93 27.41
CA ASP A 72 1.94 -4.02 26.76
C ASP A 72 2.85 -3.40 25.68
N LYS A 73 4.08 -3.09 26.09
CA LYS A 73 5.24 -3.00 25.22
C LYS A 73 5.58 -4.43 24.75
N ASP A 74 6.02 -4.57 23.51
CA ASP A 74 6.69 -5.76 22.97
C ASP A 74 5.82 -6.86 22.34
N GLN A 75 4.74 -6.49 21.67
CA GLN A 75 4.41 -7.16 20.40
C GLN A 75 4.70 -6.19 19.27
N GLU A 76 5.92 -6.26 18.73
CA GLU A 76 6.27 -5.68 17.43
C GLU A 76 5.24 -6.23 16.44
N PRO A 77 4.27 -5.43 15.98
CA PRO A 77 3.23 -5.94 15.11
C PRO A 77 3.93 -6.23 13.80
N LEU A 78 4.18 -7.52 13.57
CA LEU A 78 4.77 -8.11 12.38
C LEU A 78 4.41 -7.27 11.16
N LEU A 79 5.36 -6.40 10.80
CA LEU A 79 5.31 -5.50 9.65
C LEU A 79 4.27 -4.36 9.76
N LYS A 80 4.61 -3.30 10.51
CA LYS A 80 3.96 -1.99 10.34
C LYS A 80 4.28 -1.45 8.94
N GLU A 81 3.43 -1.80 7.97
CA GLU A 81 3.64 -1.55 6.54
C GLU A 81 4.01 -0.08 6.26
N MET A 82 3.44 0.87 6.99
CA MET A 82 3.71 2.30 6.83
C MET A 82 4.35 2.96 8.06
N ARG A 83 5.29 3.87 7.78
CA ARG A 83 5.84 4.82 8.76
C ARG A 83 4.73 5.67 9.39
N PRO A 84 4.86 6.03 10.68
CA PRO A 84 3.91 6.94 11.31
C PRO A 84 3.83 8.26 10.55
N ALA A 85 2.64 8.88 10.56
CA ALA A 85 2.47 10.21 9.97
C ALA A 85 3.18 11.27 10.83
N THR A 86 3.74 12.27 10.17
CA THR A 86 4.30 13.46 10.80
C THR A 86 3.23 14.14 11.65
N SER A 87 3.61 14.67 12.82
CA SER A 87 2.67 15.31 13.78
C SER A 87 1.76 16.34 13.11
N LYS A 88 2.33 17.21 12.24
CA LYS A 88 1.58 18.20 11.45
C LYS A 88 0.46 17.58 10.62
N THR A 89 0.78 16.56 9.82
CA THR A 89 -0.21 15.85 9.01
C THR A 89 -1.24 15.14 9.88
N LYS A 90 -0.81 14.52 10.99
CA LYS A 90 -1.73 13.85 11.93
C LYS A 90 -2.70 14.84 12.60
N HIS A 91 -2.28 16.07 12.84
CA HIS A 91 -3.13 17.12 13.41
C HIS A 91 -4.33 17.45 12.50
N LEU A 92 -4.15 17.41 11.17
CA LEU A 92 -5.24 17.62 10.20
C LEU A 92 -6.40 16.68 10.44
N LEU A 93 -6.18 15.47 10.97
CA LEU A 93 -7.23 14.50 11.25
C LEU A 93 -8.29 15.03 12.23
N TYR A 94 -7.91 15.95 13.10
CA TYR A 94 -8.74 16.53 14.16
C TYR A 94 -9.20 17.96 13.83
N GLN A 95 -8.78 18.50 12.69
CA GLN A 95 -9.14 19.85 12.27
C GLN A 95 -10.41 19.83 11.41
N GLY A 96 -11.54 20.26 11.97
CA GLY A 96 -12.81 20.39 11.24
C GLY A 96 -13.46 19.04 10.90
N ILE A 97 -14.37 19.07 9.93
CA ILE A 97 -15.22 17.92 9.55
C ILE A 97 -14.98 17.56 8.08
N SER A 98 -15.02 16.26 7.76
CA SER A 98 -14.67 15.77 6.41
C SER A 98 -15.71 16.02 5.33
N ARG A 99 -16.94 16.37 5.69
CA ARG A 99 -18.00 16.68 4.72
C ARG A 99 -17.74 18.02 4.03
N GLU A 100 -17.07 18.92 4.72
CA GLU A 100 -16.65 20.26 4.30
C GLU A 100 -15.25 20.23 3.67
N GLY A 101 -14.71 19.02 3.42
CA GLY A 101 -13.37 18.84 2.86
C GLY A 101 -12.24 19.00 3.87
N GLN A 102 -12.51 19.08 5.17
CA GLN A 102 -11.49 19.21 6.22
C GLN A 102 -11.20 17.85 6.90
N GLY A 103 -10.41 17.84 7.97
CA GLY A 103 -10.21 16.65 8.78
C GLY A 103 -9.45 15.54 8.04
N ARG A 104 -10.10 14.36 7.98
CA ARG A 104 -9.59 13.18 7.29
C ARG A 104 -9.37 13.40 5.79
N HIS A 105 -10.17 14.25 5.15
CA HIS A 105 -10.01 14.53 3.72
C HIS A 105 -8.66 15.18 3.44
N LEU A 106 -8.33 16.27 4.16
CA LEU A 106 -7.03 16.95 4.08
C LEU A 106 -5.88 16.02 4.44
N TYR A 107 -6.04 15.20 5.49
CA TYR A 107 -5.03 14.20 5.86
C TYR A 107 -4.71 13.26 4.69
N LEU A 108 -5.74 12.69 4.04
CA LEU A 108 -5.54 11.75 2.93
C LEU A 108 -4.95 12.44 1.70
N GLN A 109 -5.37 13.66 1.39
CA GLN A 109 -4.79 14.45 0.30
C GLN A 109 -3.30 14.72 0.54
N GLU A 110 -2.94 15.27 1.70
CA GLU A 110 -1.55 15.59 2.03
C GLU A 110 -0.68 14.33 2.10
N ARG A 111 -1.22 13.22 2.62
CA ARG A 111 -0.51 11.95 2.72
C ARG A 111 -0.35 11.24 1.37
N LYS A 112 -1.17 11.54 0.37
CA LYS A 112 -1.06 11.03 -1.02
C LYS A 112 0.05 11.73 -1.80
N LEU A 113 0.30 13.00 -1.54
CA LEU A 113 1.36 13.79 -2.21
C LEU A 113 2.77 13.39 -1.78
N LYS A 114 2.91 12.71 -0.64
CA LYS A 114 4.22 12.23 -0.15
C LYS A 114 4.70 11.04 -0.96
N ASN A 115 6.01 11.02 -1.22
CA ASN A 115 6.65 9.92 -1.92
C ASN A 115 6.47 8.60 -1.14
N PRO A 116 6.34 7.46 -1.85
CA PRO A 116 6.19 6.17 -1.19
C PRO A 116 7.41 5.83 -0.32
N GLU A 117 8.61 6.28 -0.67
CA GLU A 117 9.84 6.08 0.12
C GLU A 117 9.82 6.74 1.51
N ASP A 118 9.10 7.85 1.64
CA ASP A 118 8.93 8.54 2.93
C ASP A 118 7.85 7.87 3.79
N LYS A 119 6.95 7.13 3.13
CA LYS A 119 5.74 6.55 3.74
C LYS A 119 5.95 5.09 4.13
N PHE A 120 6.77 4.35 3.40
CA PHE A 120 7.01 2.91 3.58
C PHE A 120 8.50 2.67 3.86
N HIS A 121 8.80 1.67 4.70
CA HIS A 121 10.19 1.29 4.98
C HIS A 121 10.84 0.54 3.81
N TYR A 122 10.04 -0.20 3.05
CA TYR A 122 10.44 -1.07 1.94
C TYR A 122 9.40 -0.97 0.80
N PRO A 123 9.79 -1.29 -0.45
CA PRO A 123 8.86 -1.31 -1.56
C PRO A 123 7.84 -2.43 -1.33
N VAL A 124 6.56 -2.08 -1.32
CA VAL A 124 5.47 -3.04 -1.07
C VAL A 124 5.08 -3.79 -2.34
N LEU A 125 5.26 -3.15 -3.50
CA LEU A 125 4.98 -3.74 -4.81
C LEU A 125 6.26 -3.87 -5.64
N SER A 126 6.29 -4.87 -6.52
CA SER A 126 7.39 -5.06 -7.49
C SER A 126 7.57 -3.87 -8.43
N SER A 127 6.48 -3.18 -8.77
CA SER A 127 6.55 -1.97 -9.60
C SER A 127 7.24 -0.79 -8.91
N TRP A 128 7.44 -0.83 -7.59
CA TRP A 128 8.17 0.21 -6.85
C TRP A 128 9.66 -0.08 -6.75
N GLU A 129 10.10 -1.30 -7.06
CA GLU A 129 11.51 -1.67 -7.05
C GLU A 129 12.29 -0.81 -8.05
N TYR A 130 11.71 -0.57 -9.22
CA TYR A 130 12.23 0.39 -10.18
C TYR A 130 12.00 1.82 -9.68
N GLY A 131 13.08 2.53 -9.38
CA GLY A 131 13.04 3.91 -8.89
C GLY A 131 13.22 4.08 -7.38
N TRP A 132 13.18 3.01 -6.59
CA TRP A 132 13.38 3.07 -5.14
C TRP A 132 14.80 3.57 -4.80
N ARG A 133 14.90 4.66 -4.04
CA ARG A 133 16.14 5.32 -3.56
C ARG A 133 17.01 5.96 -4.63
N LEU A 134 16.52 6.16 -5.85
CA LEU A 134 17.30 6.83 -6.92
C LEU A 134 17.73 8.25 -6.53
N GLY A 135 16.90 8.99 -5.80
CA GLY A 135 17.19 10.38 -5.42
C GLY A 135 18.39 10.59 -4.48
N LYS A 136 18.93 9.53 -3.85
CA LYS A 136 20.12 9.65 -2.98
C LYS A 136 21.43 9.58 -3.77
N ALA A 137 21.43 8.95 -4.94
CA ALA A 137 22.63 8.84 -5.77
C ALA A 137 23.03 10.18 -6.41
N GLU A 138 22.06 11.07 -6.61
CA GLU A 138 22.29 12.38 -7.25
C GLU A 138 22.91 13.44 -6.32
N GLY A 139 23.01 13.14 -5.01
CA GLY A 139 23.67 13.99 -4.04
C GLY A 139 25.20 13.88 -4.05
N CYS A 140 25.78 12.82 -4.63
CA CYS A 140 27.23 12.62 -4.64
C CYS A 140 27.91 13.33 -5.82
N LEU A 141 27.22 13.58 -6.94
CA LEU A 141 27.82 14.20 -8.14
C LEU A 141 27.90 15.73 -8.09
N LYS A 142 27.38 16.38 -7.04
CA LYS A 142 27.37 17.86 -6.95
C LYS A 142 28.47 18.44 -6.06
N ASN A 143 29.23 17.61 -5.34
CA ASN A 143 30.22 18.10 -4.38
C ASN A 143 31.69 17.97 -4.82
N ASP A 144 31.97 17.32 -5.97
CA ASP A 144 33.37 17.13 -6.42
C ASP A 144 33.85 18.17 -7.47
N CYS A 145 33.05 19.17 -7.82
CA CYS A 145 33.41 20.17 -8.84
C CYS A 145 33.91 21.53 -8.30
N LEU A 146 34.20 21.65 -6.99
CA LEU A 146 34.76 22.88 -6.39
C LEU A 146 36.24 22.76 -6.01
N GLY A 147 37.04 22.05 -6.82
CA GLY A 147 38.45 21.75 -6.53
C GLY A 147 39.50 22.30 -7.49
N TRP A 148 39.15 22.89 -8.64
CA TRP A 148 40.14 23.42 -9.59
C TRP A 148 39.98 24.94 -9.76
N LYS A 149 40.53 25.70 -8.81
CA LYS A 149 40.92 27.09 -9.03
C LYS A 149 42.39 27.12 -9.44
N SER A 150 42.60 27.44 -10.71
CA SER A 150 43.64 28.28 -11.30
C SER A 150 45.02 28.30 -10.66
N ASN A 151 46.04 27.87 -11.41
CA ASN A 151 47.37 28.45 -11.32
C ASN A 151 48.02 28.47 -12.72
N THR A 152 47.98 29.62 -13.36
CA THR A 152 48.90 29.96 -14.46
C THR A 152 49.27 31.42 -14.26
N SER A 153 50.55 31.59 -13.93
CA SER A 153 51.30 32.84 -13.84
C SER A 153 51.62 33.39 -15.22
#